data_AF-A0A6J1ZCF1-F1
#
_entry.id   AF-A0A6J1ZCF1-F1
#
_cell.length_a   1.000
_cell.length_b   1.000
_cell.length_c   1.000
_cell.angle_alpha   90.00
_cell.angle_beta   90.00
_cell.angle_gamma   90.00
#
_symmetry.space_group_name_H-M   'P 1'
#
loop_
_entity.id
_entity.type
_entity.pdbx_description
1 polymer ?
#
loop_
_entity_poly.entity_id
_entity_poly.type
_entity_poly.pdbx_seq_one_letter_code
_entity_poly.pdbx_strand_id
1 'polypeptide(L)'
;MKNLRPICFLVFFSYVQCQTLQRSLLAAAWNHTNSQNYLQENLRDITSIMVAQFLQKSTYQEVQTIVEELVHRAEKCKVLKPQESPSECSHQLMTTFLEHVCNNQGMADKQEFSDCCNINNKARLKCFLLYKKDDTEYSDVFQIPNLEQICDVDKENQASVKERYIYETSRKHPFLYGPTILTMSACYETAIRSCCQEENKTECFQIKLEPIRKYVREISLRHHHLCEIGIKFNHKVSKAVELVLLTKKQPKANFSEIAKLAGDVKNLHQTCCEGDVVACVLGRSQLMNDTCSKQSALSSKITPCCALSVPFRGECIINSENDDKPDLSSLPLSRFTEDRFVCKQFIDKQDDLLPEFLYEYSRRHSELALSVILRVYTVYQNLLGKCCKLENPLECYSHGKEMFQRVVGESHERIKNHCDLREKLGDANFHDRLIILYTKKVPQLSAQELVTFTKNMAAAATKCCPLRDEQRFVCMEDSGSKLIEKCQSLLGHK
;
A
#
# COMPACT_ATOMS: atom_id res chain seq x y z
N MET A 1 18.55 -34.99 34.80
CA MET A 1 19.24 -34.36 33.65
C MET A 1 18.55 -34.76 32.35
N LYS A 2 17.64 -33.94 31.85
CA LYS A 2 17.16 -33.98 30.46
C LYS A 2 17.02 -32.53 30.00
N ASN A 3 17.77 -32.18 28.96
CA ASN A 3 17.88 -30.85 28.38
C ASN A 3 16.53 -30.35 27.87
N LEU A 4 15.97 -29.30 28.49
CA LEU A 4 14.98 -28.46 27.84
C LEU A 4 15.70 -27.52 26.86
N ARG A 5 15.51 -27.77 25.56
CA ARG A 5 15.76 -26.76 24.52
C ARG A 5 14.73 -25.64 24.69
N PRO A 6 15.12 -24.35 24.71
CA PRO A 6 14.16 -23.26 24.66
C PRO A 6 13.63 -23.18 23.22
N ILE A 7 12.37 -23.59 23.02
CA ILE A 7 11.63 -23.35 21.79
C ILE A 7 11.33 -21.85 21.77
N CYS A 8 12.01 -21.13 20.87
CA CYS A 8 11.85 -19.69 20.69
C CYS A 8 10.40 -19.32 20.37
N PHE A 9 9.88 -18.36 21.15
CA PHE A 9 8.58 -17.72 20.97
C PHE A 9 8.47 -17.06 19.58
N LEU A 10 7.72 -17.67 18.66
CA LEU A 10 7.31 -17.04 17.40
C LEU A 10 6.05 -16.18 17.59
N VAL A 11 6.18 -15.11 18.38
CA VAL A 11 5.27 -13.97 18.37
C VAL A 11 6.10 -12.71 18.11
N PHE A 12 6.58 -12.54 16.87
CA PHE A 12 7.43 -11.38 16.52
C PHE A 12 7.31 -10.88 15.08
N PHE A 13 6.23 -11.22 14.36
CA PHE A 13 6.08 -10.80 12.95
C PHE A 13 5.52 -9.38 12.73
N SER A 14 5.34 -8.58 13.78
CA SER A 14 5.07 -7.13 13.66
C SER A 14 5.95 -6.25 14.55
N TYR A 15 6.59 -6.80 15.58
CA TYR A 15 7.33 -6.00 16.55
C TYR A 15 8.86 -6.07 16.37
N VAL A 16 9.47 -7.24 16.21
CA VAL A 16 10.94 -7.34 16.02
C VAL A 16 11.38 -6.90 14.63
N GLN A 17 10.60 -7.23 13.60
CA GLN A 17 10.91 -6.79 12.22
C GLN A 17 10.65 -5.30 12.02
N CYS A 18 9.62 -4.75 12.67
CA CYS A 18 9.43 -3.31 12.73
C CYS A 18 10.56 -2.65 13.52
N GLN A 19 11.03 -3.25 14.62
CA GLN A 19 12.22 -2.75 15.34
C GLN A 19 13.49 -2.73 14.47
N THR A 20 13.74 -3.74 13.63
CA THR A 20 14.94 -3.73 12.76
C THR A 20 14.84 -2.67 11.66
N LEU A 21 13.68 -2.55 11.01
CA LEU A 21 13.44 -1.48 10.03
C LEU A 21 13.47 -0.09 10.68
N GLN A 22 12.86 0.06 11.86
CA GLN A 22 12.82 1.30 12.63
C GLN A 22 14.22 1.69 13.10
N ARG A 23 15.09 0.74 13.44
CA ARG A 23 16.52 1.01 13.66
C ARG A 23 17.19 1.54 12.40
N SER A 24 16.96 0.94 11.24
CA SER A 24 17.49 1.44 9.96
C SER A 24 16.97 2.85 9.63
N LEU A 25 15.68 3.11 9.86
CA LEU A 25 15.05 4.42 9.68
C LEU A 25 15.66 5.46 10.62
N LEU A 26 15.76 5.17 11.92
CA LEU A 26 16.31 6.09 12.91
C LEU A 26 17.80 6.35 12.67
N ALA A 27 18.59 5.32 12.35
CA ALA A 27 20.00 5.47 12.03
C ALA A 27 20.22 6.38 10.82
N ALA A 28 19.43 6.21 9.76
CA ALA A 28 19.47 7.08 8.59
C ALA A 28 19.00 8.51 8.92
N ALA A 29 17.92 8.66 9.69
CA ALA A 29 17.40 9.95 10.10
C ALA A 29 18.40 10.75 10.96
N TRP A 30 19.15 10.08 11.84
CA TRP A 30 20.17 10.73 12.68
C TRP A 30 21.36 11.24 11.88
N ASN A 31 21.72 10.54 10.81
CA ASN A 31 22.81 10.93 9.92
C ASN A 31 22.37 11.93 8.84
N HIS A 32 21.09 12.28 8.78
CA HIS A 32 20.53 13.14 7.75
C HIS A 32 20.52 14.61 8.17
N THR A 33 21.02 15.49 7.30
CA THR A 33 20.94 16.94 7.50
C THR A 33 19.57 17.46 7.07
N ASN A 34 18.87 18.15 7.97
CA ASN A 34 17.56 18.73 7.65
C ASN A 34 17.71 19.81 6.58
N SER A 35 16.96 19.67 5.48
CA SER A 35 16.84 20.70 4.45
C SER A 35 15.45 21.34 4.46
N GLN A 36 15.41 22.66 4.36
CA GLN A 36 14.18 23.42 4.11
C GLN A 36 13.69 23.28 2.66
N ASN A 37 14.58 22.89 1.73
CA ASN A 37 14.31 22.80 0.29
C ASN A 37 14.44 21.35 -0.23
N TYR A 38 14.05 20.36 0.58
CA TYR A 38 14.22 18.93 0.27
C TYR A 38 13.75 18.53 -1.14
N LEU A 39 12.61 19.08 -1.60
CA LEU A 39 12.08 18.81 -2.94
C LEU A 39 13.02 19.27 -4.06
N GLN A 40 13.61 20.46 -3.92
CA GLN A 40 14.55 21.02 -4.88
C GLN A 40 15.84 20.19 -4.93
N GLU A 41 16.38 19.88 -3.77
CA GLU A 41 17.64 19.12 -3.63
C GLU A 41 17.51 17.69 -4.18
N ASN A 42 16.31 17.12 -4.17
CA ASN A 42 16.05 15.76 -4.65
C ASN A 42 15.26 15.73 -5.97
N LEU A 43 15.17 16.85 -6.71
CA LEU A 43 14.38 16.91 -7.95
C LEU A 43 14.88 15.90 -9.01
N ARG A 44 16.20 15.72 -9.11
CA ARG A 44 16.83 14.72 -9.99
C ARG A 44 16.41 13.30 -9.62
N ASP A 45 16.48 12.96 -8.33
CA ASP A 45 16.06 11.65 -7.80
C ASP A 45 14.57 11.40 -8.04
N ILE A 46 13.72 12.40 -7.77
CA ILE A 46 12.26 12.34 -7.98
C ILE A 46 11.94 12.10 -9.46
N THR A 47 12.62 12.81 -10.35
CA THR A 47 12.45 12.66 -11.80
C THR A 47 12.95 11.29 -12.26
N SER A 48 14.06 10.80 -11.70
CA SER A 48 14.60 9.46 -11.96
C SER A 48 13.61 8.36 -11.58
N ILE A 49 12.95 8.48 -10.42
CA ILE A 49 11.87 7.56 -10.02
C ILE A 49 10.77 7.55 -11.08
N MET A 50 10.26 8.73 -11.44
CA MET A 50 9.17 8.87 -12.42
C MET A 50 9.53 8.19 -13.75
N VAL A 51 10.68 8.53 -14.32
CA VAL A 51 11.13 8.01 -15.62
C VAL A 51 11.34 6.50 -15.54
N ALA A 52 12.02 5.98 -14.51
CA ALA A 52 12.31 4.55 -14.38
C ALA A 52 11.05 3.69 -14.16
N GLN A 53 10.02 4.24 -13.50
CA GLN A 53 8.74 3.52 -13.31
C GLN A 53 7.95 3.38 -14.61
N PHE A 54 8.04 4.33 -15.53
CA PHE A 54 7.38 4.25 -16.84
C PHE A 54 8.25 3.52 -17.88
N LEU A 55 9.56 3.75 -17.89
CA LEU A 55 10.49 3.18 -18.87
C LEU A 55 11.21 1.94 -18.31
N GLN A 56 10.46 0.96 -17.84
CA GLN A 56 11.00 -0.18 -17.10
C GLN A 56 12.05 -0.98 -17.88
N LYS A 57 11.99 -0.99 -19.23
CA LYS A 57 12.96 -1.69 -20.10
C LYS A 57 14.18 -0.85 -20.48
N SER A 58 14.23 0.43 -20.11
CA SER A 58 15.37 1.29 -20.41
C SER A 58 16.58 0.99 -19.51
N THR A 59 17.77 1.32 -19.98
CA THR A 59 19.02 1.22 -19.20
C THR A 59 19.16 2.39 -18.23
N TYR A 60 20.08 2.29 -17.27
CA TYR A 60 20.36 3.36 -16.32
C TYR A 60 20.79 4.65 -17.04
N GLN A 61 21.68 4.52 -18.02
CA GLN A 61 22.17 5.66 -18.80
C GLN A 61 21.05 6.33 -19.60
N GLU A 62 20.19 5.54 -20.27
CA GLU A 62 19.03 6.08 -20.99
C GLU A 62 18.10 6.86 -20.05
N VAL A 63 17.85 6.34 -18.84
CA VAL A 63 17.05 7.05 -17.84
C VAL A 63 17.71 8.35 -17.41
N GLN A 64 19.02 8.34 -17.11
CA GLN A 64 19.72 9.55 -16.66
C GLN A 64 19.73 10.66 -17.73
N THR A 65 19.91 10.32 -19.01
CA THR A 65 19.82 11.30 -20.10
C THR A 65 18.47 12.00 -20.14
N ILE A 66 17.37 11.25 -20.02
CA ILE A 66 16.01 11.81 -20.01
C ILE A 66 15.79 12.66 -18.74
N VAL A 67 16.29 12.20 -17.60
CA VAL A 67 16.21 12.94 -16.33
C VAL A 67 16.88 14.30 -16.44
N GLU A 68 18.08 14.37 -17.04
CA GLU A 68 18.80 15.64 -17.24
C GLU A 68 17.99 16.63 -18.08
N GLU A 69 17.36 16.17 -19.17
CA GLU A 69 16.49 17.01 -20.00
C GLU A 69 15.26 17.50 -19.24
N LEU A 70 14.62 16.63 -18.45
CA LEU A 70 13.41 16.94 -17.71
C LEU A 70 13.67 17.86 -16.50
N VAL A 71 14.76 17.65 -15.77
CA VAL A 71 15.14 18.48 -14.62
C VAL A 71 15.41 19.92 -15.06
N HIS A 72 16.17 20.11 -16.15
CA HIS A 72 16.41 21.45 -16.70
C HIS A 72 15.10 22.16 -17.12
N ARG A 73 14.08 21.41 -17.55
CA ARG A 73 12.74 21.97 -17.82
C ARG A 73 11.97 22.25 -16.53
N ALA A 74 12.06 21.37 -15.54
CA ALA A 74 11.41 21.52 -14.25
C ALA A 74 11.98 22.71 -13.44
N GLU A 75 13.27 23.02 -13.55
CA GLU A 75 13.90 24.20 -12.92
C GLU A 75 13.39 25.53 -13.47
N LYS A 76 13.03 25.58 -14.76
CA LYS A 76 12.38 26.76 -15.38
C LYS A 76 10.96 26.99 -14.86
N CYS A 77 10.39 25.93 -14.32
CA CYS A 77 9.07 25.89 -13.74
C CYS A 77 9.24 26.22 -12.24
N LYS A 78 8.51 27.19 -11.68
CA LYS A 78 8.68 27.59 -10.26
C LYS A 78 8.08 26.54 -9.28
N VAL A 79 8.34 25.25 -9.49
CA VAL A 79 7.86 24.06 -8.73
C VAL A 79 8.06 24.18 -7.22
N LEU A 80 8.92 25.11 -6.80
CA LEU A 80 9.58 25.12 -5.51
C LEU A 80 9.09 26.23 -4.57
N LYS A 81 8.03 26.97 -4.94
CA LYS A 81 7.45 27.98 -4.04
C LYS A 81 6.38 27.36 -3.14
N PRO A 82 6.48 27.47 -1.79
CA PRO A 82 5.51 26.89 -0.85
C PRO A 82 4.06 27.41 -0.95
N GLN A 83 3.83 28.46 -1.75
CA GLN A 83 2.59 29.25 -1.79
C GLN A 83 1.76 29.03 -3.06
N GLU A 84 2.28 28.32 -4.07
CA GLU A 84 1.58 28.05 -5.34
C GLU A 84 1.13 26.59 -5.41
N SER A 85 -0.02 26.32 -6.04
CA SER A 85 -0.53 24.96 -6.24
C SER A 85 0.47 24.17 -7.10
N PRO A 86 1.15 23.15 -6.56
CA PRO A 86 2.18 22.40 -7.27
C PRO A 86 1.65 21.63 -8.49
N SER A 87 0.32 21.50 -8.57
CA SER A 87 -0.38 20.65 -9.52
C SER A 87 -0.20 21.06 -10.97
N GLU A 88 -0.06 22.35 -11.28
CA GLU A 88 0.00 22.76 -12.68
C GLU A 88 1.36 22.43 -13.31
N CYS A 89 2.45 22.73 -12.61
CA CYS A 89 3.77 22.41 -13.13
C CYS A 89 4.10 20.90 -13.06
N SER A 90 3.70 20.18 -12.00
CA SER A 90 3.90 18.73 -11.95
C SER A 90 3.16 18.03 -13.09
N HIS A 91 1.93 18.48 -13.39
CA HIS A 91 1.15 17.99 -14.52
C HIS A 91 1.80 18.32 -15.88
N GLN A 92 2.37 19.53 -16.02
CA GLN A 92 3.14 19.89 -17.22
C GLN A 92 4.40 19.03 -17.39
N LEU A 93 5.12 18.72 -16.31
CA LEU A 93 6.28 17.83 -16.34
C LEU A 93 5.90 16.43 -16.81
N MET A 94 4.82 15.86 -16.25
CA MET A 94 4.30 14.57 -16.66
C MET A 94 3.88 14.59 -18.14
N THR A 95 3.13 15.61 -18.56
CA THR A 95 2.68 15.75 -19.95
C THR A 95 3.87 15.83 -20.91
N THR A 96 4.87 16.67 -20.57
CA THR A 96 6.10 16.83 -21.35
C THR A 96 6.88 15.52 -21.45
N PHE A 97 6.95 14.75 -20.35
CA PHE A 97 7.60 13.45 -20.34
C PHE A 97 6.87 12.45 -21.26
N LEU A 98 5.54 12.34 -21.17
CA LEU A 98 4.77 11.45 -22.04
C LEU A 98 4.90 11.84 -23.52
N GLU A 99 4.93 13.14 -23.83
CA GLU A 99 5.19 13.64 -25.18
C GLU A 99 6.62 13.31 -25.65
N HIS A 100 7.62 13.45 -24.78
CA HIS A 100 9.00 13.06 -25.10
C HIS A 100 9.08 11.58 -25.49
N VAL A 101 8.41 10.69 -24.74
CA VAL A 101 8.36 9.26 -25.05
C VAL A 101 7.69 9.03 -26.42
N CYS A 102 6.58 9.71 -26.69
CA CYS A 102 5.85 9.54 -27.95
C CYS A 102 6.54 10.15 -29.18
N ASN A 103 7.37 11.18 -28.99
CA ASN A 103 8.17 11.76 -30.07
C ASN A 103 9.39 10.90 -30.44
N ASN A 104 9.70 9.87 -29.64
CA ASN A 104 10.78 8.93 -29.90
C ASN A 104 10.21 7.52 -30.17
N GLN A 105 9.95 7.23 -31.45
CA GLN A 105 9.33 5.97 -31.87
C GLN A 105 10.09 4.72 -31.35
N GLY A 106 11.42 4.74 -31.40
CA GLY A 106 12.23 3.62 -30.90
C GLY A 106 12.06 3.38 -29.40
N MET A 107 11.86 4.44 -28.62
CA MET A 107 11.55 4.34 -27.19
C MET A 107 10.13 3.85 -26.95
N ALA A 108 9.14 4.39 -27.67
CA ALA A 108 7.75 3.96 -27.57
C ALA A 108 7.61 2.47 -27.90
N ASP A 109 8.25 2.01 -28.99
CA ASP A 109 8.23 0.60 -29.41
C ASP A 109 8.91 -0.30 -28.36
N LYS A 110 10.08 0.11 -27.85
CA LYS A 110 10.80 -0.62 -26.80
C LYS A 110 9.93 -0.86 -25.57
N GLN A 111 9.12 0.13 -25.19
CA GLN A 111 8.24 0.05 -24.01
C GLN A 111 6.83 -0.49 -24.31
N GLU A 112 6.49 -0.77 -25.57
CA GLU A 112 5.13 -1.14 -26.02
C GLU A 112 4.10 0.01 -25.84
N PHE A 113 4.53 1.27 -25.87
CA PHE A 113 3.65 2.45 -25.72
C PHE A 113 3.10 3.01 -27.03
N SER A 114 3.47 2.46 -28.19
CA SER A 114 3.15 3.04 -29.50
C SER A 114 1.65 3.25 -29.71
N ASP A 115 0.80 2.32 -29.25
CA ASP A 115 -0.66 2.46 -29.30
C ASP A 115 -1.18 3.59 -28.40
N CYS A 116 -0.53 3.81 -27.26
CA CYS A 116 -0.91 4.87 -26.32
C CYS A 116 -0.64 6.27 -26.87
N CYS A 117 0.39 6.43 -27.70
CA CYS A 117 0.82 7.72 -28.22
C CYS A 117 -0.19 8.39 -29.17
N ASN A 118 -1.09 7.61 -29.76
CA ASN A 118 -2.16 8.10 -30.64
C ASN A 118 -3.39 8.61 -29.89
N ILE A 119 -3.37 8.60 -28.55
CA ILE A 119 -4.50 8.99 -27.69
C ILE A 119 -4.28 10.40 -27.10
N ASN A 120 -5.37 11.10 -26.76
CA ASN A 120 -5.34 12.38 -26.03
C ASN A 120 -4.67 12.26 -24.64
N ASN A 121 -4.16 13.36 -24.08
CA ASN A 121 -3.25 13.33 -22.91
C ASN A 121 -3.77 12.56 -21.68
N LYS A 122 -5.02 12.76 -21.26
CA LYS A 122 -5.55 12.07 -20.06
C LYS A 122 -5.75 10.57 -20.29
N ALA A 123 -6.23 10.18 -21.46
CA ALA A 123 -6.39 8.77 -21.79
C ALA A 123 -5.04 8.12 -22.17
N ARG A 124 -4.07 8.89 -22.68
CA ARG A 124 -2.67 8.48 -22.88
C ARG A 124 -2.03 8.08 -21.55
N LEU A 125 -2.11 8.92 -20.52
CA LEU A 125 -1.55 8.56 -19.20
C LEU A 125 -2.16 7.24 -18.69
N LYS A 126 -3.49 7.09 -18.75
CA LYS A 126 -4.15 5.84 -18.36
C LYS A 126 -3.65 4.64 -19.16
N CYS A 127 -3.46 4.81 -20.47
CA CYS A 127 -2.90 3.76 -21.33
C CYS A 127 -1.49 3.38 -20.89
N PHE A 128 -0.59 4.34 -20.67
CA PHE A 128 0.77 4.08 -20.18
C PHE A 128 0.78 3.32 -18.84
N LEU A 129 -0.13 3.64 -17.92
CA LEU A 129 -0.23 2.96 -16.63
C LEU A 129 -0.60 1.47 -16.78
N LEU A 130 -1.33 1.06 -17.83
CA LEU A 130 -1.69 -0.35 -18.07
C LEU A 130 -0.48 -1.22 -18.47
N TYR A 131 0.57 -0.60 -19.01
CA TYR A 131 1.78 -1.30 -19.43
C TYR A 131 2.82 -1.40 -18.31
N LYS A 132 2.62 -0.71 -17.18
CA LYS A 132 3.44 -0.90 -15.98
C LYS A 132 3.22 -2.31 -15.43
N LYS A 133 4.28 -3.11 -15.38
CA LYS A 133 4.25 -4.50 -14.92
C LYS A 133 5.19 -4.68 -13.73
N ASP A 134 4.68 -5.16 -12.61
CA ASP A 134 5.56 -5.63 -11.54
C ASP A 134 6.43 -6.78 -12.07
N ASP A 135 7.70 -6.79 -11.67
CA ASP A 135 8.57 -7.92 -11.96
C ASP A 135 8.14 -9.13 -11.11
N THR A 136 7.45 -10.08 -11.74
CA THR A 136 6.92 -11.29 -11.08
C THR A 136 7.97 -12.37 -10.89
N GLU A 137 9.11 -12.28 -11.58
CA GLU A 137 10.24 -13.21 -11.48
C GLU A 137 11.25 -12.68 -10.47
N TYR A 138 10.83 -12.68 -9.21
CA TYR A 138 11.68 -12.34 -8.09
C TYR A 138 12.86 -13.32 -8.01
N SER A 139 13.97 -12.97 -8.65
CA SER A 139 15.30 -13.41 -8.24
C SER A 139 15.68 -12.53 -7.04
N ASP A 140 15.83 -13.15 -5.85
CA ASP A 140 16.33 -12.55 -4.60
C ASP A 140 17.64 -11.77 -4.76
N VAL A 141 18.29 -11.94 -5.91
CA VAL A 141 19.46 -11.18 -6.29
C VAL A 141 18.98 -9.80 -6.77
N PHE A 142 18.87 -8.88 -5.82
CA PHE A 142 19.37 -7.54 -6.06
C PHE A 142 20.82 -7.74 -6.55
N GLN A 143 21.02 -7.93 -7.86
CA GLN A 143 22.33 -7.99 -8.50
C GLN A 143 22.89 -6.58 -8.43
N ILE A 144 23.29 -6.19 -7.23
CA ILE A 144 24.48 -5.36 -7.17
C ILE A 144 25.60 -6.32 -7.56
N PRO A 145 26.32 -6.02 -8.64
CA PRO A 145 27.52 -6.76 -8.98
C PRO A 145 28.43 -6.63 -7.75
N ASN A 146 28.56 -7.73 -7.01
CA ASN A 146 29.52 -7.94 -5.95
C ASN A 146 29.49 -6.95 -4.74
N LEU A 147 29.15 -7.45 -3.55
CA LEU A 147 29.10 -6.67 -2.29
C LEU A 147 30.44 -6.00 -1.94
N GLU A 148 31.56 -6.49 -2.47
CA GLU A 148 32.87 -5.85 -2.32
C GLU A 148 33.01 -4.60 -3.19
N GLN A 149 32.51 -4.65 -4.44
CA GLN A 149 32.58 -3.54 -5.39
C GLN A 149 31.69 -2.36 -4.96
N ILE A 150 30.61 -2.60 -4.20
CA ILE A 150 29.74 -1.50 -3.76
C ILE A 150 30.45 -0.52 -2.82
N CYS A 151 31.39 -1.01 -2.01
CA CYS A 151 32.20 -0.17 -1.13
C CYS A 151 33.25 0.61 -1.90
N ASP A 152 33.63 0.15 -3.09
CA ASP A 152 34.55 0.86 -3.98
C ASP A 152 33.79 1.89 -4.84
N VAL A 153 32.58 1.57 -5.30
CA VAL A 153 31.67 2.52 -5.96
C VAL A 153 31.31 3.69 -5.04
N ASP A 154 31.06 3.46 -3.75
CA ASP A 154 30.83 4.52 -2.75
C ASP A 154 32.06 5.43 -2.56
N LYS A 155 33.27 4.90 -2.77
CA LYS A 155 34.52 5.68 -2.71
C LYS A 155 34.83 6.46 -3.99
N GLU A 156 34.49 5.91 -5.15
CA GLU A 156 34.90 6.44 -6.46
C GLU A 156 33.94 7.45 -7.08
N ASN A 157 32.76 7.69 -6.48
CA ASN A 157 31.81 8.75 -6.85
C ASN A 157 31.32 8.71 -8.33
N GLN A 158 31.41 7.56 -9.00
CA GLN A 158 31.05 7.39 -10.43
C GLN A 158 29.53 7.47 -10.69
N ALA A 159 28.71 7.05 -9.71
CA ALA A 159 27.28 7.31 -9.54
C ALA A 159 26.96 7.01 -8.07
N SER A 160 26.11 7.81 -7.41
CA SER A 160 25.83 7.53 -6.00
C SER A 160 25.12 6.18 -5.87
N VAL A 161 25.51 5.39 -4.86
CA VAL A 161 24.83 4.13 -4.52
C VAL A 161 23.31 4.33 -4.39
N LYS A 162 22.92 5.51 -3.89
CA LYS A 162 21.54 6.00 -3.81
C LYS A 162 20.84 6.08 -5.17
N GLU A 163 21.43 6.76 -6.16
CA GLU A 163 20.84 6.90 -7.51
C GLU A 163 20.64 5.55 -8.20
N ARG A 164 21.61 4.63 -8.07
CA ARG A 164 21.48 3.29 -8.64
C ARG A 164 20.37 2.49 -7.97
N TYR A 165 20.29 2.56 -6.64
CA TYR A 165 19.21 1.93 -5.88
C TYR A 165 17.84 2.47 -6.31
N ILE A 166 17.71 3.79 -6.47
CA ILE A 166 16.49 4.44 -6.93
C ILE A 166 16.06 3.89 -8.29
N TYR A 167 16.97 3.86 -9.27
CA TYR A 167 16.68 3.35 -10.60
C TYR A 167 16.22 1.88 -10.59
N GLU A 168 16.97 0.98 -9.94
CA GLU A 168 16.67 -0.45 -9.93
C GLU A 168 15.36 -0.75 -9.19
N THR A 169 15.11 -0.06 -8.07
CA THR A 169 13.88 -0.26 -7.29
C THR A 169 12.66 0.28 -8.03
N SER A 170 12.79 1.44 -8.69
CA SER A 170 11.70 2.10 -9.41
C SER A 170 11.23 1.27 -10.61
N ARG A 171 12.16 0.76 -11.42
CA ARG A 171 11.79 -0.06 -12.60
C ARG A 171 11.21 -1.42 -12.22
N LYS A 172 11.58 -1.99 -11.07
CA LYS A 172 11.05 -3.29 -10.60
C LYS A 172 9.69 -3.16 -9.91
N HIS A 173 9.43 -2.01 -9.29
CA HIS A 173 8.21 -1.71 -8.54
C HIS A 173 7.54 -0.43 -9.06
N PRO A 174 6.92 -0.48 -10.26
CA PRO A 174 6.42 0.70 -10.97
C PRO A 174 5.24 1.43 -10.30
N PHE A 175 4.64 0.82 -9.28
CA PHE A 175 3.58 1.40 -8.42
C PHE A 175 4.03 1.70 -6.99
N LEU A 176 5.31 1.48 -6.65
CA LEU A 176 5.84 1.85 -5.33
C LEU A 176 5.95 3.38 -5.24
N TYR A 177 5.40 3.97 -4.18
CA TYR A 177 5.38 5.43 -4.06
C TYR A 177 6.78 6.03 -3.96
N GLY A 178 7.01 7.07 -4.76
CA GLY A 178 8.25 7.86 -4.74
C GLY A 178 8.76 8.26 -3.35
N PRO A 179 7.94 8.81 -2.43
CA PRO A 179 8.42 9.15 -1.09
C PRO A 179 8.96 7.93 -0.32
N THR A 180 8.42 6.73 -0.54
CA THR A 180 8.94 5.50 0.05
C THR A 180 10.27 5.10 -0.56
N ILE A 181 10.43 5.21 -1.90
CA ILE A 181 11.70 4.97 -2.59
C ILE A 181 12.78 5.92 -2.08
N LEU A 182 12.47 7.21 -1.94
CA LEU A 182 13.41 8.20 -1.40
C LEU A 182 13.85 7.83 0.03
N THR A 183 12.91 7.50 0.90
CA THR A 183 13.23 7.11 2.29
C THR A 183 14.10 5.84 2.32
N MET A 184 13.72 4.82 1.56
CA MET A 184 14.44 3.55 1.53
C MET A 184 15.81 3.68 0.86
N SER A 185 15.98 4.58 -0.12
CA SER A 185 17.28 4.88 -0.71
C SER A 185 18.26 5.48 0.30
N ALA A 186 17.78 6.37 1.17
CA ALA A 186 18.60 6.97 2.23
C ALA A 186 18.96 5.93 3.32
N CYS A 187 18.01 5.06 3.69
CA CYS A 187 18.29 3.93 4.59
C CYS A 187 19.32 2.97 3.98
N TYR A 188 19.18 2.69 2.69
CA TYR A 188 20.07 1.82 1.94
C TYR A 188 21.50 2.38 1.90
N GLU A 189 21.66 3.64 1.48
CA GLU A 189 22.94 4.33 1.45
C GLU A 189 23.62 4.34 2.84
N THR A 190 22.85 4.65 3.90
CA THR A 190 23.37 4.64 5.28
C THR A 190 23.84 3.25 5.69
N ALA A 191 23.06 2.21 5.37
CA ALA A 191 23.44 0.83 5.65
C ALA A 191 24.74 0.47 4.92
N ILE A 192 24.86 0.84 3.65
CA ILE A 192 26.06 0.59 2.86
C ILE A 192 27.28 1.26 3.47
N ARG A 193 27.23 2.58 3.70
CA ARG A 193 28.33 3.36 4.28
C ARG A 193 28.80 2.76 5.60
N SER A 194 27.86 2.37 6.47
CA SER A 194 28.20 1.78 7.77
C SER A 194 28.82 0.39 7.63
N CYS A 195 28.32 -0.48 6.75
CA CYS A 195 28.85 -1.83 6.58
C CYS A 195 30.19 -1.86 5.86
N CYS A 196 30.48 -0.89 5.01
CA CYS A 196 31.79 -0.79 4.34
C CYS A 196 32.96 -0.50 5.30
N GLN A 197 32.66 -0.09 6.53
CA GLN A 197 33.63 0.16 7.60
C GLN A 197 33.83 -1.05 8.53
N GLU A 198 33.00 -2.09 8.42
CA GLU A 198 33.07 -3.28 9.27
C GLU A 198 34.07 -4.30 8.72
N GLU A 199 34.67 -5.09 9.62
CA GLU A 199 35.56 -6.20 9.24
C GLU A 199 34.78 -7.29 8.47
N ASN A 200 33.62 -7.71 9.01
CA ASN A 200 32.72 -8.67 8.35
C ASN A 200 31.61 -7.98 7.56
N LYS A 201 31.97 -7.43 6.39
CA LYS A 201 31.05 -6.70 5.50
C LYS A 201 29.84 -7.56 5.09
N THR A 202 30.06 -8.83 4.75
CA THR A 202 29.01 -9.74 4.28
C THR A 202 27.92 -9.92 5.32
N GLU A 203 28.28 -10.21 6.56
CA GLU A 203 27.33 -10.36 7.66
C GLU A 203 26.61 -9.04 7.95
N CYS A 204 27.33 -7.91 7.97
CA CYS A 204 26.72 -6.60 8.16
C CYS A 204 25.66 -6.30 7.09
N PHE A 205 25.99 -6.54 5.82
CA PHE A 205 25.06 -6.31 4.71
C PHE A 205 23.81 -7.19 4.82
N GLN A 206 23.96 -8.47 5.18
CA GLN A 206 22.80 -9.34 5.40
C GLN A 206 21.91 -8.79 6.51
N ILE A 207 22.48 -8.37 7.63
CA ILE A 207 21.71 -7.86 8.78
C ILE A 207 21.01 -6.54 8.45
N LYS A 208 21.69 -5.60 7.77
CA LYS A 208 21.14 -4.24 7.56
C LYS A 208 20.29 -4.09 6.30
N LEU A 209 20.54 -4.88 5.24
CA LEU A 209 19.83 -4.75 3.96
C LEU A 209 18.57 -5.61 3.87
N GLU A 210 18.53 -6.78 4.53
CA GLU A 210 17.35 -7.66 4.50
C GLU A 210 16.06 -6.98 5.02
N PRO A 211 16.07 -6.21 6.12
CA PRO A 211 14.88 -5.49 6.57
C PRO A 211 14.36 -4.47 5.53
N ILE A 212 15.28 -3.79 4.82
CA ILE A 212 14.95 -2.81 3.79
C ILE A 212 14.31 -3.52 2.58
N ARG A 213 14.96 -4.59 2.08
CA ARG A 213 14.45 -5.39 0.95
C ARG A 213 13.06 -5.95 1.25
N LYS A 214 12.90 -6.55 2.43
CA LYS A 214 11.63 -7.10 2.87
C LYS A 214 10.55 -6.03 2.92
N TYR A 215 10.86 -4.87 3.52
CA TYR A 215 9.90 -3.77 3.61
C TYR A 215 9.45 -3.29 2.23
N VAL A 216 10.41 -3.01 1.33
CA VAL A 216 10.13 -2.57 -0.04
C VAL A 216 9.23 -3.54 -0.78
N ARG A 217 9.50 -4.84 -0.65
CA ARG A 217 8.66 -5.89 -1.26
C ARG A 217 7.23 -5.87 -0.73
N GLU A 218 7.06 -5.81 0.59
CA GLU A 218 5.73 -5.85 1.21
C GLU A 218 4.93 -4.57 0.95
N ILE A 219 5.57 -3.40 1.05
CA ILE A 219 4.92 -2.11 0.85
C ILE A 219 4.63 -1.85 -0.64
N SER A 220 5.47 -2.33 -1.56
CA SER A 220 5.19 -2.28 -3.01
C SER A 220 3.89 -3.02 -3.34
N LEU A 221 3.73 -4.25 -2.84
CA LEU A 221 2.49 -5.01 -3.03
C LEU A 221 1.27 -4.30 -2.45
N ARG A 222 1.43 -3.61 -1.31
CA ARG A 222 0.36 -2.83 -0.70
C ARG A 222 0.01 -1.60 -1.54
N HIS A 223 1.00 -0.84 -2.00
CA HIS A 223 0.77 0.34 -2.84
C HIS A 223 0.11 -0.03 -4.16
N HIS A 224 0.59 -1.10 -4.82
CA HIS A 224 -0.06 -1.59 -6.03
C HIS A 224 -1.52 -1.99 -5.77
N HIS A 225 -1.80 -2.76 -4.73
CA HIS A 225 -3.17 -3.12 -4.36
C HIS A 225 -4.07 -1.88 -4.14
N LEU A 226 -3.57 -0.84 -3.45
CA LEU A 226 -4.31 0.41 -3.27
C LEU A 226 -4.53 1.18 -4.60
N CYS A 227 -3.55 1.12 -5.51
CA CYS A 227 -3.71 1.67 -6.85
C CYS A 227 -4.75 0.93 -7.67
N GLU A 228 -4.75 -0.41 -7.65
CA GLU A 228 -5.79 -1.19 -8.31
C GLU A 228 -7.17 -0.87 -7.75
N ILE A 229 -7.30 -0.71 -6.42
CA ILE A 229 -8.55 -0.30 -5.79
C ILE A 229 -9.00 1.07 -6.31
N GLY A 230 -8.09 2.04 -6.38
CA GLY A 230 -8.39 3.40 -6.88
C GLY A 230 -8.73 3.46 -8.37
N ILE A 231 -8.19 2.54 -9.18
CA ILE A 231 -8.44 2.45 -10.62
C ILE A 231 -9.77 1.73 -10.90
N LYS A 232 -10.04 0.61 -10.22
CA LYS A 232 -11.18 -0.28 -10.49
C LYS A 232 -12.45 0.14 -9.77
N PHE A 233 -12.34 0.73 -8.58
CA PHE A 233 -13.50 1.13 -7.79
C PHE A 233 -13.64 2.66 -7.75
N ASN A 234 -14.86 3.12 -7.44
CA ASN A 234 -15.10 4.55 -7.35
C ASN A 234 -14.46 5.17 -6.09
N HIS A 235 -14.34 6.50 -6.09
CA HIS A 235 -13.73 7.25 -4.97
C HIS A 235 -14.40 7.00 -3.61
N LYS A 236 -15.68 6.60 -3.56
CA LYS A 236 -16.36 6.28 -2.29
C LYS A 236 -15.79 5.01 -1.66
N VAL A 237 -15.51 3.98 -2.47
CA VAL A 237 -14.91 2.72 -1.99
C VAL A 237 -13.49 2.97 -1.48
N SER A 238 -12.65 3.67 -2.22
CA SER A 238 -11.28 3.99 -1.77
C SER A 238 -11.28 4.79 -0.47
N LYS A 239 -12.19 5.77 -0.32
CA LYS A 239 -12.32 6.54 0.93
C LYS A 239 -12.80 5.66 2.09
N ALA A 240 -13.71 4.72 1.85
CA ALA A 240 -14.18 3.78 2.87
C ALA A 240 -13.05 2.84 3.35
N VAL A 241 -12.21 2.36 2.43
CA VAL A 241 -11.00 1.58 2.76
C VAL A 241 -10.09 2.37 3.70
N GLU A 242 -9.75 3.61 3.32
CA GLU A 242 -8.87 4.45 4.15
C GLU A 242 -9.50 4.78 5.50
N LEU A 243 -10.82 5.02 5.54
CA LEU A 243 -11.53 5.25 6.80
C LEU A 243 -11.35 4.09 7.77
N VAL A 244 -11.54 2.84 7.31
CA VAL A 244 -11.36 1.66 8.16
C VAL A 244 -9.92 1.52 8.62
N LEU A 245 -8.95 1.64 7.71
CA LEU A 245 -7.52 1.48 8.01
C LEU A 245 -7.04 2.52 9.03
N LEU A 246 -7.41 3.78 8.86
CA LEU A 246 -7.06 4.87 9.77
C LEU A 246 -7.78 4.73 11.12
N THR A 247 -9.06 4.36 11.10
CA THR A 247 -9.81 4.09 12.34
C THR A 247 -9.14 2.97 13.15
N LYS A 248 -8.69 1.90 12.51
CA LYS A 248 -7.99 0.80 13.20
C LYS A 248 -6.62 1.22 13.74
N LYS A 249 -5.93 2.12 13.05
CA LYS A 249 -4.63 2.66 13.48
C LYS A 249 -4.78 3.63 14.65
N GLN A 250 -5.87 4.41 14.67
CA GLN A 250 -6.10 5.53 15.58
C GLN A 250 -7.52 5.46 16.20
N PRO A 251 -7.91 4.36 16.87
CA PRO A 251 -9.32 4.12 17.25
C PRO A 251 -9.88 5.03 18.34
N LYS A 252 -9.02 5.83 19.00
CA LYS A 252 -9.39 6.86 19.98
C LYS A 252 -9.66 8.23 19.33
N ALA A 253 -9.15 8.47 18.12
CA ALA A 253 -9.37 9.72 17.41
C ALA A 253 -10.85 9.87 17.02
N ASN A 254 -11.35 11.10 16.99
CA ASN A 254 -12.76 11.34 16.67
C ASN A 254 -13.05 11.15 15.16
N PHE A 255 -14.33 10.93 14.84
CA PHE A 255 -14.79 10.68 13.47
C PHE A 255 -14.40 11.79 12.49
N SER A 256 -14.54 13.07 12.87
CA SER A 256 -14.26 14.19 11.97
C SER A 256 -12.79 14.22 11.54
N GLU A 257 -11.87 13.95 12.46
CA GLU A 257 -10.44 13.90 12.16
C GLU A 257 -10.09 12.72 11.26
N ILE A 258 -10.62 11.53 11.57
CA ILE A 258 -10.39 10.33 10.76
C ILE A 258 -11.02 10.44 9.36
N ALA A 259 -12.22 10.99 9.25
CA ALA A 259 -12.91 11.16 7.98
C ALA A 259 -12.22 12.18 7.07
N LYS A 260 -11.67 13.26 7.65
CA LYS A 260 -10.84 14.21 6.91
C LYS A 260 -9.55 13.53 6.45
N LEU A 261 -8.81 12.90 7.36
CA LEU A 261 -7.56 12.23 7.05
C LEU A 261 -7.75 11.13 5.99
N ALA A 262 -8.84 10.37 6.03
CA ALA A 262 -9.18 9.37 5.02
C ALA A 262 -9.39 9.99 3.63
N GLY A 263 -10.00 11.17 3.55
CA GLY A 263 -10.12 11.92 2.30
C GLY A 263 -8.77 12.36 1.76
N ASP A 264 -7.92 12.94 2.63
CA ASP A 264 -6.60 13.45 2.26
C ASP A 264 -5.66 12.31 1.82
N VAL A 265 -5.65 11.19 2.55
CA VAL A 265 -4.89 9.97 2.21
C VAL A 265 -5.39 9.36 0.90
N LYS A 266 -6.70 9.26 0.68
CA LYS A 266 -7.27 8.76 -0.59
C LYS A 266 -6.87 9.63 -1.78
N ASN A 267 -6.79 10.95 -1.61
CA ASN A 267 -6.36 11.84 -2.69
C ASN A 267 -4.86 11.69 -2.96
N LEU A 268 -4.05 11.56 -1.91
CA LEU A 268 -2.62 11.27 -2.08
C LEU A 268 -2.39 9.94 -2.82
N HIS A 269 -3.12 8.87 -2.45
CA HIS A 269 -3.04 7.59 -3.15
C HIS A 269 -3.33 7.76 -4.64
N GLN A 270 -4.39 8.49 -4.99
CA GLN A 270 -4.71 8.77 -6.39
C GLN A 270 -3.54 9.44 -7.13
N THR A 271 -2.98 10.53 -6.57
CA THR A 271 -1.83 11.23 -7.17
C THR A 271 -0.63 10.31 -7.37
N CYS A 272 -0.28 9.52 -6.35
CA CYS A 272 0.86 8.60 -6.44
C CYS A 272 0.63 7.48 -7.45
N CYS A 273 -0.60 6.97 -7.57
CA CYS A 273 -0.97 5.91 -8.51
C CYS A 273 -1.05 6.40 -9.97
N GLU A 274 -1.30 7.68 -10.19
CA GLU A 274 -1.21 8.33 -11.51
C GLU A 274 0.25 8.48 -11.98
N GLY A 275 1.23 8.24 -11.11
CA GLY A 275 2.66 8.29 -11.44
C GLY A 275 3.27 9.70 -11.36
N ASP A 276 2.52 10.71 -10.92
CA ASP A 276 3.06 12.05 -10.64
C ASP A 276 3.87 12.03 -9.34
N VAL A 277 5.14 11.65 -9.47
CA VAL A 277 6.06 11.47 -8.32
C VAL A 277 6.32 12.79 -7.60
N VAL A 278 6.40 13.91 -8.33
CA VAL A 278 6.63 15.24 -7.73
C VAL A 278 5.45 15.63 -6.84
N ALA A 279 4.22 15.55 -7.37
CA ALA A 279 3.02 15.85 -6.60
C ALA A 279 2.81 14.85 -5.45
N CYS A 280 3.15 13.57 -5.66
CA CYS A 280 3.09 12.54 -4.62
C CYS A 280 4.05 12.85 -3.45
N VAL A 281 5.30 13.22 -3.71
CA VAL A 281 6.28 13.55 -2.66
C VAL A 281 5.84 14.79 -1.87
N LEU A 282 5.39 15.84 -2.58
CA LEU A 282 4.96 17.07 -1.93
C LEU A 282 3.67 16.88 -1.14
N GLY A 283 2.66 16.23 -1.73
CA GLY A 283 1.41 15.88 -1.06
C GLY A 283 1.66 14.99 0.17
N ARG A 284 2.60 14.04 0.08
CA ARG A 284 3.02 13.23 1.23
C ARG A 284 3.58 14.12 2.34
N SER A 285 4.49 15.04 2.02
CA SER A 285 5.08 15.95 3.01
C SER A 285 4.02 16.82 3.70
N GLN A 286 3.10 17.41 2.92
CA GLN A 286 2.01 18.23 3.45
C GLN A 286 1.10 17.40 4.37
N LEU A 287 0.68 16.23 3.93
CA LEU A 287 -0.15 15.31 4.72
C LEU A 287 0.50 14.94 6.05
N MET A 288 1.81 14.66 6.06
CA MET A 288 2.52 14.32 7.30
C MET A 288 2.64 15.53 8.25
N ASN A 289 2.84 16.73 7.71
CA ASN A 289 2.86 17.95 8.50
C ASN A 289 1.51 18.20 9.18
N ASP A 290 0.42 18.08 8.41
CA ASP A 290 -0.93 18.24 8.92
C ASP A 290 -1.25 17.18 9.98
N THR A 291 -0.86 15.93 9.73
CA THR A 291 -1.00 14.82 10.70
C THR A 291 -0.27 15.12 12.01
N CYS A 292 0.97 15.61 11.93
CA CYS A 292 1.75 15.97 13.11
C CYS A 292 1.21 17.19 13.86
N SER A 293 0.62 18.16 13.16
CA SER A 293 -0.04 19.31 13.78
C SER A 293 -1.23 18.89 14.67
N LYS A 294 -1.81 17.70 14.38
CA LYS A 294 -2.94 17.11 15.09
C LYS A 294 -2.60 15.86 15.88
N GLN A 295 -1.32 15.59 16.15
CA GLN A 295 -0.88 14.34 16.77
C GLN A 295 -1.59 14.01 18.09
N SER A 296 -1.88 15.00 18.93
CA SER A 296 -2.59 14.81 20.21
C SER A 296 -4.04 14.37 20.04
N ALA A 297 -4.69 14.74 18.93
CA ALA A 297 -6.05 14.34 18.59
C ALA A 297 -6.11 13.01 17.83
N LEU A 298 -4.99 12.59 17.22
CA LEU A 298 -4.91 11.37 16.40
C LEU A 298 -4.34 10.18 17.17
N SER A 299 -3.10 10.29 17.68
CA SER A 299 -2.47 9.24 18.47
C SER A 299 -1.18 9.71 19.11
N SER A 300 -0.94 9.31 20.37
CA SER A 300 0.35 9.53 21.03
C SER A 300 1.49 8.70 20.42
N LYS A 301 1.18 7.64 19.65
CA LYS A 301 2.18 6.74 19.06
C LYS A 301 3.00 7.39 17.93
N ILE A 302 2.54 8.51 17.36
CA ILE A 302 3.24 9.20 16.28
C ILE A 302 4.16 10.32 16.75
N THR A 303 4.14 10.67 18.05
CA THR A 303 4.94 11.78 18.60
C THR A 303 6.44 11.63 18.30
N PRO A 304 7.08 10.46 18.46
CA PRO A 304 8.49 10.29 18.11
C PRO A 304 8.75 10.49 16.62
N CYS A 305 7.79 10.15 15.76
CA CYS A 305 7.89 10.31 14.31
C CYS A 305 7.80 11.77 13.87
N CYS A 306 6.99 12.58 14.57
CA CYS A 306 6.82 13.99 14.25
C CYS A 306 8.07 14.83 14.53
N ALA A 307 9.00 14.33 15.35
CA ALA A 307 10.32 14.91 15.54
C ALA A 307 11.28 14.63 14.37
N LEU A 308 11.00 13.63 13.52
CA LEU A 308 11.84 13.31 12.36
C LEU A 308 11.60 14.29 11.22
N SER A 309 12.61 14.46 10.36
CA SER A 309 12.53 15.25 9.13
C SER A 309 12.09 14.42 7.92
N VAL A 310 11.81 15.11 6.82
CA VAL A 310 11.63 14.49 5.50
C VAL A 310 12.99 13.91 5.05
N PRO A 311 13.02 12.68 4.49
CA PRO A 311 11.87 11.86 4.08
C PRO A 311 11.34 10.89 5.15
N PHE A 312 12.04 10.72 6.28
CA PHE A 312 11.79 9.65 7.26
C PHE A 312 10.47 9.78 8.05
N ARG A 313 9.99 11.00 8.29
CA ARG A 313 8.74 11.27 9.04
C ARG A 313 7.57 10.44 8.51
N GLY A 314 7.42 10.39 7.19
CA GLY A 314 6.28 9.72 6.56
C GLY A 314 6.27 8.21 6.78
N GLU A 315 7.43 7.57 6.63
CA GLU A 315 7.54 6.12 6.86
C GLU A 315 7.45 5.78 8.34
N CYS A 316 7.99 6.63 9.23
CA CYS A 316 7.81 6.42 10.67
C CYS A 316 6.32 6.45 11.06
N ILE A 317 5.54 7.43 10.58
CA ILE A 317 4.10 7.51 10.88
C ILE A 317 3.33 6.30 10.32
N ILE A 318 3.62 5.85 9.09
CA ILE A 318 2.97 4.66 8.52
C ILE A 318 3.24 3.44 9.38
N ASN A 319 4.51 3.24 9.77
CA ASN A 319 4.97 2.04 10.46
C ASN A 319 4.84 2.12 11.99
N SER A 320 4.37 3.26 12.52
CA SER A 320 4.09 3.40 13.95
C SER A 320 3.09 2.36 14.40
N GLU A 321 3.17 1.99 15.68
CA GLU A 321 2.15 1.17 16.32
C GLU A 321 0.76 1.78 16.17
N ASN A 322 -0.25 0.92 16.18
CA ASN A 322 -1.63 1.34 16.37
C ASN A 322 -1.81 1.86 17.80
N ASP A 323 -2.70 2.83 17.98
CA ASP A 323 -3.11 3.27 19.31
C ASP A 323 -3.84 2.14 20.05
N ASP A 324 -3.90 2.24 21.38
CA ASP A 324 -4.57 1.23 22.18
C ASP A 324 -6.05 1.18 21.82
N LYS A 325 -6.61 -0.03 21.87
CA LYS A 325 -8.05 -0.22 21.65
C LYS A 325 -8.82 0.63 22.67
N PRO A 326 -9.80 1.43 22.23
CA PRO A 326 -10.60 2.23 23.15
C PRO A 326 -11.43 1.28 24.03
N ASP A 327 -11.64 1.65 25.28
CA ASP A 327 -12.53 0.92 26.20
C ASP A 327 -13.98 1.19 25.81
N LEU A 328 -14.40 0.54 24.72
CA LEU A 328 -15.74 0.59 24.17
C LEU A 328 -16.24 -0.83 24.08
N SER A 329 -17.42 -1.05 24.65
CA SER A 329 -18.16 -2.26 24.33
C SER A 329 -18.37 -2.34 22.82
N SER A 330 -18.28 -3.55 22.26
CA SER A 330 -18.64 -3.85 20.87
C SER A 330 -20.09 -3.48 20.55
N LEU A 331 -20.89 -3.23 21.61
CA LEU A 331 -22.27 -2.77 21.59
C LEU A 331 -22.47 -1.54 22.49
N PRO A 332 -23.46 -0.67 22.24
CA PRO A 332 -24.52 -0.85 21.25
C PRO A 332 -24.32 0.04 20.03
N LEU A 333 -24.45 -0.56 18.85
CA LEU A 333 -24.75 0.13 17.60
C LEU A 333 -26.27 0.41 17.50
N SER A 334 -26.97 0.50 18.64
CA SER A 334 -28.43 0.72 18.70
C SER A 334 -28.85 2.00 18.00
N ARG A 335 -27.99 3.04 18.00
CA ARG A 335 -28.21 4.24 17.18
C ARG A 335 -28.40 3.92 15.68
N PHE A 336 -27.81 2.84 15.17
CA PHE A 336 -27.88 2.45 13.76
C PHE A 336 -28.95 1.40 13.47
N THR A 337 -29.42 0.66 14.47
CA THR A 337 -30.39 -0.45 14.28
C THR A 337 -31.71 -0.28 15.03
N GLU A 338 -31.79 0.60 16.03
CA GLU A 338 -32.95 0.72 16.92
C GLU A 338 -33.52 2.16 16.96
N ASP A 339 -32.77 3.17 16.53
CA ASP A 339 -33.26 4.55 16.46
C ASP A 339 -34.28 4.71 15.32
N ARG A 340 -35.47 5.23 15.61
CA ARG A 340 -36.55 5.51 14.65
C ARG A 340 -36.17 6.52 13.55
N PHE A 341 -35.11 7.29 13.74
CA PHE A 341 -34.67 8.32 12.79
C PHE A 341 -33.61 7.83 11.79
N VAL A 342 -33.19 6.56 11.85
CA VAL A 342 -32.18 5.99 10.93
C VAL A 342 -32.57 6.19 9.47
N CYS A 343 -33.81 5.87 9.08
CA CYS A 343 -34.24 6.04 7.69
C CYS A 343 -34.30 7.50 7.24
N LYS A 344 -34.67 8.42 8.13
CA LYS A 344 -34.59 9.85 7.85
C LYS A 344 -33.16 10.28 7.58
N GLN A 345 -32.22 9.88 8.46
CA GLN A 345 -30.80 10.17 8.26
C GLN A 345 -30.24 9.50 6.99
N PHE A 346 -30.68 8.30 6.66
CA PHE A 346 -30.26 7.59 5.46
C PHE A 346 -30.76 8.26 4.17
N ILE A 347 -31.98 8.76 4.15
CA ILE A 347 -32.57 9.44 2.98
C ILE A 347 -31.98 10.85 2.83
N ASP A 348 -31.92 11.62 3.92
CA ASP A 348 -31.54 13.03 3.89
C ASP A 348 -30.01 13.22 3.88
N LYS A 349 -29.26 12.30 4.50
CA LYS A 349 -27.83 12.44 4.85
C LYS A 349 -27.05 11.12 4.76
N GLN A 350 -27.27 10.35 3.70
CA GLN A 350 -26.61 9.05 3.50
C GLN A 350 -25.08 9.13 3.63
N ASP A 351 -24.48 10.18 3.06
CA ASP A 351 -23.03 10.39 3.01
C ASP A 351 -22.44 10.80 4.38
N ASP A 352 -23.27 11.08 5.39
CA ASP A 352 -22.86 11.27 6.79
C ASP A 352 -23.07 9.98 7.61
N LEU A 353 -24.28 9.40 7.52
CA LEU A 353 -24.68 8.24 8.32
C LEU A 353 -23.82 7.00 8.06
N LEU A 354 -23.57 6.69 6.78
CA LEU A 354 -22.87 5.46 6.41
C LEU A 354 -21.39 5.50 6.82
N PRO A 355 -20.61 6.57 6.54
CA PRO A 355 -19.24 6.64 7.04
C PRO A 355 -19.15 6.66 8.57
N GLU A 356 -20.11 7.27 9.27
CA GLU A 356 -20.15 7.24 10.74
C GLU A 356 -20.35 5.80 11.27
N PHE A 357 -21.27 5.04 10.66
CA PHE A 357 -21.44 3.61 10.97
C PHE A 357 -20.14 2.83 10.75
N LEU A 358 -19.48 3.05 9.60
CA LEU A 358 -18.24 2.37 9.26
C LEU A 358 -17.13 2.65 10.27
N TYR A 359 -16.99 3.92 10.68
CA TYR A 359 -16.06 4.34 11.73
C TYR A 359 -16.38 3.69 13.09
N GLU A 360 -17.63 3.78 13.57
CA GLU A 360 -18.01 3.22 14.87
C GLU A 360 -17.90 1.68 14.91
N TYR A 361 -18.22 1.00 13.80
CA TYR A 361 -18.03 -0.44 13.69
C TYR A 361 -16.53 -0.80 13.71
N SER A 362 -15.71 -0.09 12.94
CA SER A 362 -14.28 -0.39 12.78
C SER A 362 -13.47 -0.26 14.07
N ARG A 363 -13.71 0.80 14.86
CA ARG A 363 -12.97 1.03 16.13
C ARG A 363 -13.31 0.01 17.22
N ARG A 364 -14.53 -0.57 17.18
CA ARG A 364 -14.98 -1.64 18.09
C ARG A 364 -14.46 -3.01 17.68
N HIS A 365 -14.29 -3.20 16.37
CA HIS A 365 -13.92 -4.46 15.74
C HIS A 365 -12.53 -4.42 15.10
N SER A 366 -11.53 -3.94 15.84
CA SER A 366 -10.15 -3.88 15.37
C SER A 366 -9.53 -5.26 15.10
N GLU A 367 -10.13 -6.33 15.63
CA GLU A 367 -9.77 -7.73 15.37
C GLU A 367 -10.21 -8.24 13.98
N LEU A 368 -11.24 -7.65 13.37
CA LEU A 368 -11.77 -8.12 12.10
C LEU A 368 -10.91 -7.67 10.92
N ALA A 369 -10.82 -8.49 9.86
CA ALA A 369 -10.17 -8.09 8.62
C ALA A 369 -10.90 -6.91 7.94
N LEU A 370 -10.17 -6.08 7.20
CA LEU A 370 -10.72 -4.94 6.44
C LEU A 370 -11.89 -5.37 5.55
N SER A 371 -11.72 -6.47 4.82
CA SER A 371 -12.73 -6.97 3.89
C SER A 371 -14.02 -7.41 4.59
N VAL A 372 -13.93 -7.94 5.82
CA VAL A 372 -15.09 -8.36 6.62
C VAL A 372 -15.88 -7.13 7.07
N ILE A 373 -15.20 -6.10 7.55
CA ILE A 373 -15.83 -4.82 7.95
C ILE A 373 -16.54 -4.19 6.75
N LEU A 374 -15.91 -4.17 5.56
CA LEU A 374 -16.53 -3.65 4.34
C LEU A 374 -17.73 -4.49 3.86
N ARG A 375 -17.72 -5.81 4.09
CA ARG A 375 -18.90 -6.66 3.85
C ARG A 375 -20.05 -6.32 4.79
N VAL A 376 -19.76 -6.11 6.08
CA VAL A 376 -20.78 -5.65 7.06
C VAL A 376 -21.36 -4.30 6.65
N TYR A 377 -20.50 -3.36 6.25
CA TYR A 377 -20.90 -2.06 5.73
C TYR A 377 -21.86 -2.18 4.53
N THR A 378 -21.52 -3.05 3.57
CA THR A 378 -22.35 -3.30 2.39
C THR A 378 -23.70 -3.91 2.77
N VAL A 379 -23.71 -4.85 3.72
CA VAL A 379 -24.96 -5.44 4.25
C VAL A 379 -25.84 -4.39 4.92
N TYR A 380 -25.25 -3.49 5.71
CA TYR A 380 -26.00 -2.40 6.34
C TYR A 380 -26.60 -1.43 5.31
N GLN A 381 -25.81 -1.01 4.31
CA GLN A 381 -26.29 -0.16 3.22
C GLN A 381 -27.46 -0.80 2.47
N ASN A 382 -27.37 -2.10 2.18
CA ASN A 382 -28.43 -2.84 1.50
C ASN A 382 -29.67 -3.03 2.39
N LEU A 383 -29.48 -3.25 3.68
CA LEU A 383 -30.57 -3.34 4.65
C LEU A 383 -31.39 -2.05 4.66
N LEU A 384 -30.73 -0.89 4.83
CA LEU A 384 -31.42 0.40 4.83
C LEU A 384 -32.06 0.72 3.47
N GLY A 385 -31.36 0.42 2.37
CA GLY A 385 -31.90 0.61 1.01
C GLY A 385 -33.17 -0.19 0.72
N LYS A 386 -33.42 -1.28 1.47
CA LYS A 386 -34.64 -2.07 1.43
C LYS A 386 -35.65 -1.61 2.47
N CYS A 387 -35.27 -1.58 3.75
CA CYS A 387 -36.16 -1.32 4.88
C CYS A 387 -36.76 0.08 4.86
N CYS A 388 -36.01 1.11 4.45
CA CYS A 388 -36.49 2.49 4.46
C CYS A 388 -37.55 2.81 3.39
N LYS A 389 -37.94 1.81 2.59
CA LYS A 389 -39.03 1.88 1.60
C LYS A 389 -40.29 1.13 2.06
N LEU A 390 -40.23 0.45 3.19
CA LEU A 390 -41.35 -0.34 3.73
C LEU A 390 -42.24 0.51 4.64
N GLU A 391 -43.46 0.03 4.90
CA GLU A 391 -44.41 0.69 5.81
C GLU A 391 -43.93 0.73 7.26
N ASN A 392 -43.22 -0.32 7.71
CA ASN A 392 -42.60 -0.38 9.04
C ASN A 392 -41.07 -0.54 8.94
N PRO A 393 -40.31 0.55 8.67
CA PRO A 393 -38.87 0.46 8.49
C PRO A 393 -38.13 -0.03 9.73
N LEU A 394 -38.53 0.41 10.94
CA LEU A 394 -37.85 0.10 12.20
C LEU A 394 -37.85 -1.39 12.49
N GLU A 395 -39.00 -2.05 12.31
CA GLU A 395 -39.08 -3.50 12.46
C GLU A 395 -38.18 -4.22 11.46
N CYS A 396 -38.03 -3.71 10.24
CA CYS A 396 -37.16 -4.31 9.24
C CYS A 396 -35.66 -4.16 9.59
N TYR A 397 -35.17 -2.94 9.88
CA TYR A 397 -33.74 -2.72 10.08
C TYR A 397 -33.22 -3.08 11.49
N SER A 398 -34.11 -3.35 12.46
CA SER A 398 -33.75 -3.82 13.80
C SER A 398 -32.98 -5.16 13.79
N HIS A 399 -33.21 -5.99 12.77
CA HIS A 399 -32.47 -7.23 12.52
C HIS A 399 -31.02 -7.03 12.08
N GLY A 400 -30.56 -5.78 11.87
CA GLY A 400 -29.22 -5.48 11.39
C GLY A 400 -28.11 -6.10 12.24
N LYS A 401 -28.28 -6.12 13.57
CA LYS A 401 -27.29 -6.71 14.49
C LYS A 401 -27.03 -8.20 14.19
N GLU A 402 -28.09 -8.97 14.00
CA GLU A 402 -28.00 -10.40 13.67
C GLU A 402 -27.36 -10.61 12.29
N MET A 403 -27.69 -9.75 11.33
CA MET A 403 -27.09 -9.80 10.00
C MET A 403 -25.58 -9.53 10.04
N PHE A 404 -25.12 -8.55 10.85
CA PHE A 404 -23.69 -8.27 10.99
C PHE A 404 -22.96 -9.45 11.63
N GLN A 405 -23.54 -10.03 12.69
CA GLN A 405 -22.99 -11.22 13.35
C GLN A 405 -22.91 -12.41 12.39
N ARG A 406 -23.91 -12.58 11.53
CA ARG A 406 -23.91 -13.63 10.50
C ARG A 406 -22.75 -13.46 9.52
N VAL A 407 -22.51 -12.25 9.00
CA VAL A 407 -21.37 -11.98 8.08
C VAL A 407 -20.03 -12.36 8.72
N VAL A 408 -19.84 -11.99 9.99
CA VAL A 408 -18.63 -12.32 10.74
C VAL A 408 -18.51 -13.82 10.96
N GLY A 409 -19.58 -14.48 11.40
CA GLY A 409 -19.64 -15.93 11.62
C GLY A 409 -19.34 -16.74 10.36
N GLU A 410 -19.98 -16.42 9.24
CA GLU A 410 -19.75 -17.07 7.94
C GLU A 410 -18.30 -16.91 7.47
N SER A 411 -17.68 -15.76 7.75
CA SER A 411 -16.27 -15.52 7.41
C SER A 411 -15.34 -16.41 8.22
N HIS A 412 -15.60 -16.56 9.53
CA HIS A 412 -14.83 -17.44 10.40
C HIS A 412 -14.99 -18.91 10.00
N GLU A 413 -16.23 -19.34 9.73
CA GLU A 413 -16.54 -20.70 9.33
C GLU A 413 -15.84 -21.06 8.01
N ARG A 414 -15.89 -20.15 7.03
CA ARG A 414 -15.21 -20.33 5.74
C ARG A 414 -13.71 -20.54 5.90
N ILE A 415 -13.06 -19.73 6.73
CA ILE A 415 -11.61 -19.85 6.97
C ILE A 415 -11.28 -21.13 7.71
N LYS A 416 -12.05 -21.47 8.73
CA LYS A 416 -11.92 -22.73 9.47
C LYS A 416 -12.01 -23.92 8.53
N ASN A 417 -13.10 -24.02 7.76
CA ASN A 417 -13.31 -25.10 6.80
C ASN A 417 -12.18 -25.20 5.76
N HIS A 418 -11.62 -24.06 5.33
CA HIS A 418 -10.51 -24.02 4.39
C HIS A 418 -9.21 -24.56 5.00
N CYS A 419 -8.89 -24.17 6.23
CA CYS A 419 -7.69 -24.63 6.93
C CYS A 419 -7.81 -26.09 7.39
N ASP A 420 -8.97 -26.52 7.89
CA ASP A 420 -9.25 -27.92 8.27
C ASP A 420 -9.12 -28.85 7.05
N LEU A 421 -9.59 -28.39 5.88
CA LEU A 421 -9.42 -29.13 4.62
C LEU A 421 -7.94 -29.26 4.21
N ARG A 422 -7.15 -28.19 4.37
CA ARG A 422 -5.71 -28.23 4.11
C ARG A 422 -5.01 -29.22 5.04
N GLU A 423 -5.29 -29.13 6.34
CA GLU A 423 -4.70 -30.03 7.35
C GLU A 423 -5.01 -31.49 7.04
N LYS A 424 -6.25 -31.79 6.64
CA LYS A 424 -6.68 -33.14 6.28
C LYS A 424 -6.01 -33.69 5.02
N LEU A 425 -5.78 -32.85 4.01
CA LEU A 425 -5.30 -33.28 2.69
C LEU A 425 -3.77 -33.22 2.53
N GLY A 426 -3.09 -32.36 3.28
CA GLY A 426 -1.70 -31.96 3.01
C GLY A 426 -1.60 -31.00 1.82
N ASP A 427 -0.45 -30.32 1.67
CA ASP A 427 -0.32 -29.19 0.73
C ASP A 427 -0.55 -29.58 -0.75
N ALA A 428 -0.04 -30.73 -1.19
CA ALA A 428 -0.17 -31.18 -2.59
C ALA A 428 -1.63 -31.48 -2.98
N ASN A 429 -2.29 -32.38 -2.24
CA ASN A 429 -3.69 -32.75 -2.52
C ASN A 429 -4.66 -31.59 -2.29
N PHE A 430 -4.31 -30.64 -1.40
CA PHE A 430 -5.09 -29.44 -1.20
C PHE A 430 -5.09 -28.55 -2.45
N HIS A 431 -3.95 -28.37 -3.11
CA HIS A 431 -3.87 -27.61 -4.36
C HIS A 431 -4.73 -28.25 -5.47
N ASP A 432 -4.62 -29.57 -5.67
CA ASP A 432 -5.46 -30.29 -6.63
C ASP A 432 -6.96 -30.12 -6.35
N ARG A 433 -7.33 -30.18 -5.06
CA ARG A 433 -8.71 -29.93 -4.63
C ARG A 433 -9.17 -28.51 -4.97
N LEU A 434 -8.31 -27.50 -4.81
CA LEU A 434 -8.62 -26.12 -5.20
C LEU A 434 -8.83 -26.00 -6.71
N ILE A 435 -8.00 -26.66 -7.53
CA ILE A 435 -8.17 -26.68 -8.99
C ILE A 435 -9.55 -27.19 -9.37
N ILE A 436 -9.96 -28.35 -8.83
CA ILE A 436 -11.28 -28.94 -9.11
C ILE A 436 -12.41 -27.99 -8.68
N LEU A 437 -12.31 -27.39 -7.49
CA LEU A 437 -13.33 -26.50 -6.95
C LEU A 437 -13.47 -25.22 -7.78
N TYR A 438 -12.36 -24.59 -8.16
CA TYR A 438 -12.38 -23.31 -8.86
C TYR A 438 -12.58 -23.44 -10.37
N THR A 439 -12.25 -24.59 -10.98
CA THR A 439 -12.69 -24.92 -12.34
C THR A 439 -14.22 -24.83 -12.44
N LYS A 440 -14.94 -25.32 -11.42
CA LYS A 440 -16.40 -25.28 -11.37
C LYS A 440 -16.95 -23.91 -11.02
N LYS A 441 -16.31 -23.19 -10.10
CA LYS A 441 -16.79 -21.88 -9.62
C LYS A 441 -16.52 -20.75 -10.60
N VAL A 442 -15.40 -20.81 -11.33
CA VAL A 442 -14.96 -19.75 -12.23
C VAL A 442 -14.51 -20.37 -13.57
N PRO A 443 -15.42 -21.04 -14.31
CA PRO A 443 -15.07 -21.74 -15.56
C PRO A 443 -14.63 -20.78 -16.69
N GLN A 444 -14.71 -19.47 -16.46
CA GLN A 444 -14.44 -18.42 -17.44
C GLN A 444 -12.95 -18.11 -17.59
N LEU A 445 -12.13 -18.51 -16.61
CA LEU A 445 -10.68 -18.37 -16.60
C LEU A 445 -10.05 -19.41 -17.54
N SER A 446 -8.96 -19.04 -18.20
CA SER A 446 -8.10 -20.01 -18.90
C SER A 446 -7.45 -20.99 -17.91
N ALA A 447 -6.99 -22.13 -18.42
CA ALA A 447 -6.32 -23.14 -17.59
C ALA A 447 -5.10 -22.56 -16.85
N GLN A 448 -4.30 -21.71 -17.51
CA GLN A 448 -3.11 -21.10 -16.92
C GLN A 448 -3.45 -20.09 -15.82
N GLU A 449 -4.49 -19.28 -16.02
CA GLU A 449 -4.98 -18.33 -15.02
C GLU A 449 -5.52 -19.06 -13.79
N LEU A 450 -6.28 -20.13 -14.01
CA LEU A 450 -6.83 -20.96 -12.93
C LEU A 450 -5.72 -21.64 -12.12
N VAL A 451 -4.71 -22.20 -12.78
CA VAL A 451 -3.55 -22.82 -12.10
C VAL A 451 -2.80 -21.79 -11.28
N THR A 452 -2.55 -20.60 -11.85
CA THR A 452 -1.90 -19.49 -11.14
C THR A 452 -2.70 -19.05 -9.92
N PHE A 453 -4.01 -18.85 -10.08
CA PHE A 453 -4.91 -18.41 -9.02
C PHE A 453 -4.94 -19.43 -7.86
N THR A 454 -5.14 -20.71 -8.17
CA THR A 454 -5.23 -21.78 -7.17
C THR A 454 -3.89 -22.05 -6.48
N LYS A 455 -2.76 -21.89 -7.19
CA LYS A 455 -1.42 -21.95 -6.59
C LYS A 455 -1.22 -20.85 -5.56
N ASN A 456 -1.65 -19.63 -5.86
CA ASN A 456 -1.53 -18.51 -4.93
C ASN A 456 -2.47 -18.69 -3.71
N MET A 457 -3.67 -19.24 -3.91
CA MET A 457 -4.56 -19.62 -2.81
C MET A 457 -3.93 -20.68 -1.91
N ALA A 458 -3.33 -21.72 -2.48
CA ALA A 458 -2.65 -22.75 -1.71
C ALA A 458 -1.48 -22.16 -0.90
N ALA A 459 -0.66 -21.30 -1.52
CA ALA A 459 0.44 -20.62 -0.85
C ALA A 459 -0.05 -19.73 0.32
N ALA A 460 -1.17 -19.02 0.14
CA ALA A 460 -1.80 -18.25 1.22
C ALA A 460 -2.21 -19.16 2.38
N ALA A 461 -2.86 -20.30 2.10
CA ALA A 461 -3.26 -21.26 3.12
C ALA A 461 -2.04 -21.85 3.86
N THR A 462 -0.98 -22.22 3.15
CA THR A 462 0.28 -22.70 3.75
C THR A 462 0.89 -21.67 4.69
N LYS A 463 0.86 -20.38 4.32
CA LYS A 463 1.37 -19.29 5.15
C LYS A 463 0.48 -18.96 6.36
N CYS A 464 -0.84 -18.93 6.18
CA CYS A 464 -1.76 -18.35 7.15
C CYS A 464 -2.40 -19.38 8.09
N CYS A 465 -2.70 -20.60 7.63
CA CYS A 465 -3.38 -21.61 8.45
C CYS A 465 -2.60 -22.05 9.71
N PRO A 466 -1.26 -22.10 9.73
CA PRO A 466 -0.51 -22.42 10.95
C PRO A 466 -0.57 -21.34 12.04
N LEU A 467 -1.09 -20.14 11.73
CA LEU A 467 -1.17 -19.04 12.69
C LEU A 467 -2.26 -19.27 13.74
N ARG A 468 -2.18 -18.54 14.86
CA ARG A 468 -3.24 -18.49 15.89
C ARG A 468 -4.53 -17.91 15.32
N ASP A 469 -5.68 -18.25 15.89
CA ASP A 469 -7.00 -18.01 15.30
C ASP A 469 -7.24 -16.58 14.79
N GLU A 470 -6.96 -15.55 15.58
CA GLU A 470 -7.13 -14.15 15.14
C GLU A 470 -6.18 -13.78 13.98
N GLN A 471 -4.92 -14.19 14.06
CA GLN A 471 -3.91 -13.90 13.04
C GLN A 471 -4.18 -14.68 11.75
N ARG A 472 -4.62 -15.93 11.89
CA ARG A 472 -5.06 -16.80 10.80
C ARG A 472 -6.23 -16.16 10.06
N PHE A 473 -7.21 -15.66 10.80
CA PHE A 473 -8.41 -15.04 10.24
C PHE A 473 -8.05 -13.82 9.36
N VAL A 474 -7.31 -12.87 9.92
CA VAL A 474 -6.89 -11.66 9.19
C VAL A 474 -6.00 -12.01 8.00
N CYS A 475 -5.01 -12.89 8.18
CA CYS A 475 -4.10 -13.30 7.10
C CYS A 475 -4.84 -13.95 5.93
N MET A 476 -5.81 -14.82 6.20
CA MET A 476 -6.59 -15.49 5.16
C MET A 476 -7.55 -14.53 4.43
N GLU A 477 -8.23 -13.63 5.15
CA GLU A 477 -9.10 -12.62 4.53
C GLU A 477 -8.33 -11.63 3.66
N ASP A 478 -7.18 -11.13 4.13
CA ASP A 478 -6.35 -10.19 3.40
C ASP A 478 -5.74 -10.83 2.15
N SER A 479 -5.26 -12.08 2.29
CA SER A 479 -4.75 -12.85 1.15
C SER A 479 -5.86 -13.13 0.14
N GLY A 480 -7.04 -13.55 0.59
CA GLY A 480 -8.19 -13.82 -0.27
C GLY A 480 -8.64 -12.57 -1.04
N SER A 481 -8.64 -11.40 -0.41
CA SER A 481 -9.06 -10.14 -1.03
C SER A 481 -8.15 -9.76 -2.21
N LYS A 482 -6.82 -9.86 -2.01
CA LYS A 482 -5.82 -9.63 -3.08
C LYS A 482 -5.98 -10.60 -4.25
N LEU A 483 -6.30 -11.86 -3.95
CA LEU A 483 -6.47 -12.89 -4.98
C LEU A 483 -7.75 -12.70 -5.80
N ILE A 484 -8.86 -12.35 -5.16
CA ILE A 484 -10.13 -12.08 -5.85
C ILE A 484 -9.98 -10.89 -6.81
N GLU A 485 -9.29 -9.83 -6.39
CA GLU A 485 -9.03 -8.68 -7.25
C GLU A 485 -8.20 -9.03 -8.49
N LYS A 486 -7.18 -9.89 -8.33
CA LYS A 486 -6.40 -10.43 -9.46
C LYS A 486 -7.26 -11.29 -10.38
N CYS A 487 -8.20 -12.06 -9.84
CA CYS A 487 -9.17 -12.79 -10.67
C CYS A 487 -10.11 -11.85 -11.44
N GLN A 488 -10.56 -10.76 -10.82
CA GLN A 488 -11.44 -9.79 -11.47
C GLN A 488 -10.72 -9.05 -12.61
N SER A 489 -9.43 -8.74 -12.49
CA SER A 489 -8.68 -8.15 -13.62
C SER A 489 -8.59 -9.11 -14.81
N LEU A 490 -8.29 -10.38 -14.57
CA LEU A 490 -8.25 -11.41 -15.62
C LEU A 490 -9.60 -11.59 -16.33
N LEU A 491 -10.71 -11.49 -15.60
CA LEU A 491 -12.06 -11.59 -16.17
C LEU A 491 -12.52 -10.30 -16.88
N GLY A 492 -11.95 -9.14 -16.53
CA GLY A 492 -12.25 -7.83 -17.14
C GLY A 492 -11.42 -7.48 -18.37
N HIS A 493 -10.46 -8.33 -18.76
CA HIS A 493 -9.69 -8.23 -20.02
C HIS A 493 -10.38 -8.95 -21.21
N LYS A 494 -11.69 -9.22 -21.13
CA LYS A 494 -12.51 -9.76 -22.23
C LYS A 494 -13.46 -8.73 -22.79
#